data_AF-A0A6G0ZL96-F1
#
_entry.id   AF-A0A6G0ZL96-F1
#
_cell.length_a   1.000
_cell.length_b   1.000
_cell.length_c   1.000
_cell.angle_alpha   90.00
_cell.angle_beta   90.00
_cell.angle_gamma   90.00
#
_symmetry.space_group_name_H-M   'P 1'
#
loop_
_entity.id
_entity.type
_entity.pdbx_description
1 polymer ?
#
loop_
_entity_poly.entity_id
_entity_poly.type
_entity_poly.pdbx_seq_one_letter_code
_entity_poly.pdbx_strand_id
1 'polypeptide(L)' 'MKCPPTEDGFERFACPSPDKEGRFRCIDDHVLCDGYIDCPNGDDEDRKNCFFFKTTKAHLDILADALLRWARGR' A
#
# COMPACT_ATOMS: atom_id res chain seq x y z
N MET A 1 13.91 -5.10 -4.70
CA MET A 1 13.12 -6.30 -4.34
C MET A 1 11.76 -6.21 -4.98
N LYS A 2 11.21 -7.32 -5.47
CA LYS A 2 9.91 -7.32 -6.15
C LYS A 2 9.01 -8.33 -5.45
N CYS A 3 7.87 -7.87 -4.96
CA CYS A 3 6.83 -8.76 -4.48
C CYS A 3 6.06 -9.32 -5.68
N PRO A 4 5.79 -10.63 -5.72
CA PRO A 4 4.90 -11.17 -6.73
C PRO A 4 3.48 -10.60 -6.50
N PRO A 5 2.75 -10.26 -7.57
CA PRO A 5 1.35 -9.85 -7.44
C PRO A 5 0.51 -11.00 -6.87
N THR A 6 -0.61 -10.66 -6.24
CA THR A 6 -1.60 -11.66 -5.80
C THR A 6 -2.33 -12.28 -7.01
N GLU A 7 -2.92 -13.47 -6.84
CA GLU A 7 -3.72 -14.11 -7.91
C GLU A 7 -4.91 -13.22 -8.33
N ASP A 8 -5.42 -12.42 -7.40
CA ASP A 8 -6.55 -11.50 -7.61
C ASP A 8 -6.13 -10.17 -8.26
N GLY A 9 -4.82 -9.99 -8.54
CA GLY A 9 -4.28 -8.82 -9.23
C GLY A 9 -3.96 -7.62 -8.34
N PHE A 10 -4.12 -7.73 -7.02
CA PHE A 10 -3.67 -6.68 -6.09
C PHE A 10 -2.14 -6.61 -6.05
N GLU A 11 -1.62 -5.39 -6.04
CA GLU A 11 -0.21 -5.11 -5.85
C GLU A 11 0.21 -5.45 -4.41
N ARG A 12 1.41 -6.03 -4.28
CA ARG A 12 2.06 -6.26 -3.00
C ARG A 12 3.25 -5.34 -2.84
N PHE A 13 3.45 -4.85 -1.62
CA PHE A 13 4.55 -3.99 -1.25
C PHE A 13 5.55 -4.77 -0.41
N ALA A 14 6.83 -4.60 -0.71
CA ALA A 14 7.88 -5.12 0.15
C ALA A 14 8.04 -4.19 1.35
N CYS A 15 8.06 -4.75 2.55
CA CYS A 15 8.47 -4.03 3.75
C CYS A 15 9.86 -3.41 3.53
N PRO A 16 10.07 -2.12 3.86
CA PRO A 16 11.36 -1.45 3.68
C PRO A 16 12.51 -2.13 4.42
N SER A 17 12.24 -2.65 5.61
CA SER A 17 13.25 -3.28 6.47
C SER A 17 13.07 -4.80 6.51
N PRO A 18 14.17 -5.59 6.44
CA PRO A 18 14.09 -7.05 6.57
C PRO A 18 13.79 -7.50 8.01
N ASP A 19 13.42 -8.77 8.16
CA ASP A 19 13.36 -9.45 9.45
C ASP A 19 14.76 -9.76 10.02
N LYS A 20 14.79 -10.38 11.21
CA LYS A 20 16.04 -10.71 11.92
C LYS A 20 16.96 -11.64 11.15
N GLU A 21 16.42 -12.43 10.23
CA GLU A 21 17.16 -13.35 9.37
C GLU A 21 17.50 -12.74 8.00
N GLY A 22 17.22 -11.45 7.79
CA GLY A 22 17.51 -10.74 6.55
C GLY A 22 16.49 -10.97 5.43
N ARG A 23 15.34 -11.59 5.72
CA ARG A 23 14.28 -11.83 4.72
C ARG A 23 13.33 -10.66 4.68
N PHE A 24 12.86 -10.32 3.48
CA PHE A 24 11.90 -9.26 3.31
C PHE A 24 10.49 -9.83 3.19
N ARG A 25 9.56 -9.14 3.85
CA ARG A 25 8.14 -9.49 3.86
C ARG A 25 7.42 -8.72 2.78
N CYS A 26 6.46 -9.37 2.14
CA CYS A 26 5.50 -8.73 1.25
C CYS A 26 4.17 -8.59 1.98
N ILE A 27 3.56 -7.43 1.87
CA ILE A 27 2.26 -7.11 2.46
C ILE A 27 1.31 -6.63 1.35
N ASP A 28 0.03 -6.83 1.55
CA ASP A 28 -1.00 -6.34 0.62
C ASP A 28 -1.24 -4.83 0.85
N ASP A 29 -1.83 -4.16 -0.14
CA ASP A 29 -2.06 -2.71 -0.09
C ASP A 29 -3.02 -2.27 1.03
N HIS A 30 -4.00 -3.11 1.37
CA HIS A 30 -5.02 -2.80 2.37
C HIS A 30 -4.51 -2.84 3.81
N VAL A 31 -3.36 -3.46 4.08
CA VAL A 31 -2.73 -3.49 5.42
C VAL A 31 -1.69 -2.37 5.60
N LEU A 32 -1.55 -1.47 4.62
CA LEU A 32 -0.75 -0.27 4.82
C LEU A 32 -1.51 0.75 5.68
N CYS A 33 -0.95 1.12 6.82
CA CYS A 33 -1.49 2.17 7.69
C CYS A 33 -2.88 1.88 8.24
N ASP A 34 -3.17 0.61 8.53
CA ASP A 34 -4.44 0.10 9.04
C ASP A 34 -4.49 0.06 10.59
N GLY A 35 -3.36 0.29 11.26
CA GLY A 35 -3.21 0.30 12.71
C GLY A 35 -2.63 -0.98 13.30
N TYR A 36 -2.26 -1.96 12.48
CA TYR A 36 -1.58 -3.18 12.89
C TYR A 36 -0.14 -3.21 12.34
N ILE A 37 0.78 -3.82 13.09
CA ILE A 37 2.16 -3.98 12.65
C ILE A 37 2.24 -5.23 11.77
N ASP A 38 2.29 -5.04 10.46
CA ASP A 38 2.46 -6.11 9.48
C ASP A 38 3.89 -6.25 8.99
N CYS A 39 4.68 -5.18 8.97
CA CYS A 39 6.11 -5.27 8.68
C CYS A 39 6.93 -5.67 9.92
N PRO A 40 8.09 -6.36 9.74
CA PRO A 40 8.92 -6.82 10.87
C PRO A 40 9.35 -5.72 11.85
N ASN A 41 9.48 -4.48 11.37
CA ASN A 41 9.88 -3.32 12.18
C ASN A 41 8.78 -2.24 12.26
N GLY A 42 7.55 -2.55 11.82
CA GLY A 42 6.44 -1.60 11.83
C GLY A 42 6.58 -0.43 10.85
N ASP A 43 7.38 -0.59 9.79
CA ASP A 43 7.60 0.44 8.77
C ASP A 43 6.30 0.85 8.04
N ASP A 44 5.36 -0.08 7.94
CA ASP A 44 4.00 0.08 7.41
C ASP A 44 3.11 1.00 8.26
N GLU A 45 3.46 1.21 9.53
CA GLU A 45 2.74 2.06 10.48
C GLU A 45 3.56 3.29 10.91
N ASP A 46 4.65 3.61 10.19
CA ASP A 46 5.37 4.85 10.45
C ASP A 46 4.47 6.05 10.22
N ARG A 47 4.32 6.89 11.26
CA ARG A 47 3.38 8.02 11.26
C ARG A 47 3.61 9.01 10.13
N LYS A 48 4.86 9.29 9.76
CA LYS A 48 5.17 10.25 8.71
C LYS A 48 4.83 9.64 7.36
N ASN A 49 5.22 8.40 7.13
CA ASN A 49 4.91 7.68 5.89
C ASN A 49 3.39 7.54 5.72
N CYS A 50 2.66 7.17 6.77
CA CYS A 50 1.21 7.06 6.74
C CYS A 50 0.51 8.38 6.46
N PHE A 51 1.01 9.50 6.97
CA PHE A 51 0.46 10.81 6.64
C PHE A 51 0.54 11.11 5.13
N PHE A 52 1.70 10.86 4.51
CA PHE A 52 1.88 11.05 3.07
C PHE A 52 1.07 10.05 2.25
N PHE A 53 1.08 8.77 2.63
CA PHE A 53 0.32 7.72 1.96
C PHE A 53 -1.18 8.04 1.95
N LYS A 54 -1.78 8.31 3.11
CA LYS A 54 -3.22 8.61 3.23
C LYS A 54 -3.62 9.85 2.43
N THR A 55 -2.81 10.91 2.48
CA THR A 55 -3.06 12.14 1.72
C THR A 55 -2.99 11.89 0.21
N THR A 56 -1.94 11.18 -0.24
CA THR A 56 -1.75 10.87 -1.66
C THR A 56 -2.85 9.96 -2.19
N LYS A 57 -3.19 8.91 -1.43
CA LYS A 57 -4.27 7.99 -1.78
C LYS A 57 -5.60 8.72 -1.90
N ALA A 58 -5.94 9.61 -0.96
CA ALA A 58 -7.18 10.38 -1.04
C ALA A 58 -7.27 11.21 -2.33
N HIS A 59 -6.18 11.85 -2.75
CA HIS A 59 -6.16 12.59 -4.02
C HIS A 59 -6.26 11.68 -5.25
N LEU A 60 -5.61 10.51 -5.24
CA LEU A 60 -5.71 9.53 -6.32
C LEU A 60 -7.11 8.94 -6.43
N ASP A 61 -7.78 8.65 -5.31
CA ASP A 61 -9.14 8.13 -5.27
C ASP A 61 -10.13 9.15 -5.89
N ILE A 62 -9.94 10.46 -5.64
CA ILE A 62 -10.71 11.53 -6.29
C ILE A 62 -10.51 11.53 -7.81
N LEU A 63 -9.26 11.40 -8.27
CA LEU A 63 -8.95 11.36 -9.70
C LEU A 63 -9.52 10.10 -10.37
N ALA A 64 -9.39 8.95 -9.73
CA ALA A 64 -9.94 7.69 -10.22
C ALA A 64 -11.46 7.76 -10.36
N ASP A 65 -12.15 8.30 -9.35
CA ASP A 65 -13.61 8.49 -9.40
C ASP A 65 -14.02 9.46 -10.53
N ALA A 66 -13.31 10.57 -10.71
CA ALA A 66 -13.56 11.50 -11.80
C ALA A 66 -13.41 10.84 -13.19
N LEU A 67 -12.36 10.03 -13.38
CA LEU A 67 -12.13 9.28 -14.61
C LEU A 67 -13.22 8.22 -14.85
N LEU A 68 -13.61 7.49 -13.81
CA LEU A 68 -14.66 6.48 -13.90
C LEU A 68 -16.03 7.10 -14.22
N ARG A 69 -16.36 8.24 -13.63
CA ARG A 69 -17.59 8.98 -13.96
C ARG A 69 -17.58 9.46 -15.41
N TRP A 70 -16.45 9.98 -15.88
CA TRP A 70 -16.29 10.38 -17.27
C TRP A 70 -16.44 9.21 -18.25
N ALA A 71 -15.88 8.04 -17.91
CA ALA A 71 -15.96 6.83 -18.74
C ALA A 71 -17.38 6.24 -18.80
N ARG A 72 -18.19 6.41 -17.74
CA ARG A 72 -19.59 5.94 -17.67
C ARG A 72 -20.60 6.90 -18.30
N GLY A 73 -20.27 8.20 -18.35
CA GLY A 73 -21.11 9.26 -18.93
C GLY A 73 -20.91 9.47 -20.42
N ARG A 74 -20.24 8.54 -21.10
CA ARG A 74 -20.04 8.48 -22.54
C ARG A 74 -20.55 7.14 -23.07
#